data_AF-A0A1C6HH45-F1
#
_entry.id   AF-A0A1C6HH45-F1
#
_cell.length_a   1.000
_cell.length_b   1.000
_cell.length_c   1.000
_cell.angle_alpha   90.00
_cell.angle_beta   90.00
_cell.angle_gamma   90.00
#
_symmetry.space_group_name_H-M   'P 1'
#
loop_
_entity.id
_entity.type
_entity.pdbx_description
1 polymer ?
#
loop_
_entity_poly.entity_id
_entity_poly.type
_entity_poly.pdbx_seq_one_letter_code
_entity_poly.pdbx_strand_id
1 'polypeptide(L)'
;MKVRPIDANKLLRVLNSNFGHTGGAAVMKQLIEAQPTLTKPNEPLTMKELREMNGQPVWLAEEKVWALLQVWDDDNIDAVFSMPIGCFHAKPIIGTKIYRHPLPEPPEED
;
A
#
# COMPACT_ATOMS: atom_id res chain seq x y z
N MET A 1 9.34 -13.42 17.83
CA MET A 1 9.28 -11.98 17.43
C MET A 1 9.30 -11.93 15.91
N LYS A 2 8.22 -11.49 15.26
CA LYS A 2 8.11 -11.48 13.78
C LYS A 2 8.84 -10.23 13.27
N VAL A 3 10.00 -10.42 12.64
CA VAL A 3 10.88 -9.34 12.15
C VAL A 3 10.12 -8.49 11.12
N ARG A 4 10.15 -7.16 11.26
CA ARG A 4 9.52 -6.23 10.30
C ARG A 4 10.38 -6.20 9.03
N PRO A 5 9.86 -6.63 7.86
CA PRO A 5 10.64 -6.68 6.64
C PRO A 5 11.01 -5.28 6.18
N ILE A 6 12.27 -5.12 5.83
CA ILE A 6 12.86 -3.87 5.36
C ILE A 6 12.14 -3.39 4.09
N ASP A 7 11.78 -2.11 4.07
CA ASP A 7 11.29 -1.39 2.90
C ASP A 7 12.42 -1.27 1.86
N ALA A 8 12.36 -2.09 0.81
CA ALA A 8 13.33 -2.08 -0.27
C ALA A 8 13.47 -0.69 -0.92
N ASN A 9 12.41 0.12 -0.95
CA ASN A 9 12.46 1.48 -1.50
C ASN A 9 13.33 2.39 -0.63
N LYS A 10 13.21 2.26 0.69
CA LYS A 10 14.08 2.98 1.63
C LYS A 10 15.55 2.57 1.48
N LEU A 11 15.81 1.27 1.28
CA LEU A 11 17.16 0.77 1.02
C LEU A 11 17.74 1.29 -0.30
N LEU A 12 16.96 1.26 -1.38
CA LEU A 12 17.37 1.77 -2.69
C LEU A 12 17.69 3.28 -2.63
N ARG A 13 16.87 4.06 -1.91
CA ARG A 13 17.13 5.48 -1.70
C ARG A 13 18.45 5.73 -0.97
N VAL A 14 18.67 5.04 0.14
CA VAL A 14 19.93 5.14 0.91
C VAL A 14 21.13 4.71 0.08
N LEU A 15 20.99 3.64 -0.71
CA LEU A 15 22.04 3.13 -1.58
C LEU A 15 22.43 4.16 -2.64
N ASN A 16 21.46 4.73 -3.35
CA ASN A 16 21.73 5.73 -4.39
C ASN A 16 22.35 7.00 -3.80
N SER A 17 21.82 7.51 -2.68
CA SER A 17 22.32 8.74 -2.06
C SER A 17 23.74 8.62 -1.52
N ASN A 18 24.11 7.47 -0.95
CA ASN A 18 25.41 7.32 -0.28
C ASN A 18 26.47 6.60 -1.12
N PHE A 19 26.05 5.71 -2.03
CA PHE A 19 26.95 4.80 -2.72
C PHE A 19 26.79 4.81 -4.25
N GLY A 20 25.86 5.58 -4.82
CA GLY A 20 25.56 5.59 -6.25
C GLY A 20 26.74 5.91 -7.19
N HIS A 21 27.81 6.51 -6.66
CA HIS A 21 29.05 6.82 -7.37
C HIS A 21 30.09 5.68 -7.37
N THR A 22 29.83 4.58 -6.66
CA THR A 22 30.74 3.43 -6.58
C THR A 22 30.25 2.27 -7.44
N GLY A 23 31.16 1.56 -8.12
CA GLY A 23 30.82 0.42 -8.99
C GLY A 23 30.09 -0.72 -8.25
N GLY A 24 30.24 -0.82 -6.93
CA GLY A 24 29.54 -1.81 -6.10
C GLY A 24 28.04 -1.53 -5.91
N ALA A 25 27.57 -0.29 -6.14
CA ALA A 25 26.16 0.06 -5.98
C ALA A 25 25.26 -0.62 -7.00
N ALA A 26 25.75 -0.85 -8.23
CA ALA A 26 25.01 -1.60 -9.25
C ALA A 26 24.73 -3.04 -8.80
N VAL A 27 25.73 -3.70 -8.20
CA VAL A 27 25.60 -5.08 -7.67
C VAL A 27 24.66 -5.11 -6.47
N MET A 28 24.76 -4.16 -5.54
CA MET A 28 23.84 -4.08 -4.40
C MET A 28 22.40 -3.80 -4.84
N LYS A 29 22.19 -2.97 -5.87
CA LYS A 29 20.86 -2.71 -6.44
C LYS A 29 20.24 -3.99 -6.99
N GLN A 30 21.00 -4.76 -7.78
CA GLN A 30 20.55 -6.04 -8.30
C GLN A 30 20.23 -7.04 -7.19
N LEU A 31 21.01 -7.07 -6.10
CA LEU A 31 20.73 -7.94 -4.95
C LEU A 31 19.45 -7.53 -4.21
N ILE A 32 19.17 -6.24 -4.09
CA ILE A 32 17.94 -5.72 -3.48
C ILE A 32 16.73 -6.02 -4.36
N GLU A 33 16.83 -5.83 -5.67
CA GLU A 33 15.78 -6.16 -6.64
C GLU A 33 15.53 -7.67 -6.74
N ALA A 34 16.56 -8.48 -6.55
CA ALA A 34 16.47 -9.94 -6.53
C ALA A 34 16.03 -10.49 -5.17
N GLN A 35 16.01 -9.68 -4.10
CA GLN A 35 15.34 -10.11 -2.87
C GLN A 35 13.86 -10.28 -3.18
N PRO A 36 13.22 -11.36 -2.71
CA PRO A 36 11.77 -11.44 -2.76
C PRO A 36 11.22 -10.27 -1.92
N THR A 37 10.81 -9.20 -2.59
CA THR A 37 10.17 -8.06 -1.94
C THR A 37 8.88 -8.59 -1.33
N LEU A 38 8.83 -8.66 -0.01
CA LEU A 38 7.68 -9.20 0.73
C LEU A 38 6.41 -8.36 0.57
N THR A 39 6.53 -7.15 0.02
CA THR A 39 5.40 -6.34 -0.41
C THR A 39 5.00 -6.75 -1.82
N LYS A 40 3.80 -7.35 -1.95
CA LYS A 40 3.13 -7.45 -3.25
C LYS A 40 3.10 -6.06 -3.91
N PRO A 41 3.24 -5.95 -5.24
CA PRO A 41 3.02 -4.68 -5.95
C PRO A 41 1.67 -4.09 -5.50
N ASN A 42 1.64 -2.77 -5.27
CA ASN A 42 0.45 -2.07 -4.78
C ASN A 42 -0.55 -1.84 -5.92
N GLU A 43 -1.01 -2.94 -6.49
CA GLU A 43 -2.05 -2.99 -7.51
C GLU A 43 -3.43 -2.74 -6.86
N PRO A 44 -4.42 -2.26 -7.63
CA PRO A 44 -5.78 -2.13 -7.12
C PRO A 44 -6.29 -3.50 -6.70
N LEU A 45 -6.80 -3.58 -5.47
CA LEU A 45 -7.29 -4.82 -4.88
C LEU A 45 -8.48 -5.35 -5.69
N THR A 46 -8.45 -6.64 -5.97
CA THR A 46 -9.57 -7.32 -6.60
C THR A 46 -10.72 -7.53 -5.60
N MET A 47 -11.96 -7.72 -6.10
CA MET A 47 -13.12 -7.96 -5.23
C MET A 47 -12.91 -9.18 -4.31
N LYS A 48 -12.24 -10.23 -4.81
CA LYS A 48 -11.90 -11.40 -4.01
C LYS A 48 -10.94 -11.05 -2.86
N GLU A 49 -9.89 -10.29 -3.13
CA GLU A 49 -8.93 -9.87 -2.09
C GLU A 49 -9.57 -8.94 -1.07
N LEU A 50 -10.50 -8.08 -1.49
CA LEU A 50 -11.28 -7.24 -0.60
C LEU A 50 -12.12 -8.10 0.36
N ARG A 51 -12.77 -9.16 -0.13
CA ARG A 51 -13.51 -10.09 0.75
C ARG A 51 -12.59 -10.76 1.79
N GLU A 52 -11.39 -11.18 1.39
CA GLU A 52 -10.39 -11.76 2.30
C GLU A 52 -9.86 -10.75 3.34
N MET A 53 -10.00 -9.45 3.06
CA MET A 53 -9.54 -8.35 3.91
C MET A 53 -10.62 -7.76 4.82
N ASN A 54 -11.74 -8.45 5.05
CA ASN A 54 -12.78 -7.97 5.95
C ASN A 54 -12.22 -7.55 7.33
N GLY A 55 -12.55 -6.35 7.78
CA GLY A 55 -12.07 -5.74 9.03
C GLY A 55 -10.64 -5.17 8.97
N GLN A 56 -9.95 -5.24 7.83
CA GLN A 56 -8.60 -4.67 7.66
C GLN A 56 -8.65 -3.24 7.12
N PRO A 57 -7.63 -2.41 7.45
CA PRO A 57 -7.51 -1.09 6.87
C PRO A 57 -7.12 -1.16 5.39
N VAL A 58 -7.71 -0.28 4.60
CA VAL A 58 -7.47 -0.13 3.16
C VAL A 58 -7.29 1.35 2.81
N TRP A 59 -6.54 1.61 1.73
CA TRP A 59 -6.26 2.94 1.22
C TRP A 59 -7.17 3.27 0.02
N LEU A 60 -7.86 4.40 0.08
CA LEU A 60 -8.64 4.91 -1.05
C LEU A 60 -7.81 5.98 -1.77
N ALA A 61 -7.41 5.69 -3.00
CA ALA A 61 -6.52 6.59 -3.74
C ALA A 61 -7.18 7.91 -4.16
N GLU A 62 -8.47 7.88 -4.46
CA GLU A 62 -9.23 9.07 -4.90
C GLU A 62 -9.36 10.10 -3.78
N GLU A 63 -9.66 9.63 -2.58
CA GLU A 63 -9.86 10.49 -1.40
C GLU A 63 -8.57 10.69 -0.59
N LYS A 64 -7.50 9.93 -0.91
CA LYS A 64 -6.22 9.92 -0.19
C LYS A 64 -6.39 9.70 1.32
N VAL A 65 -7.25 8.76 1.70
CA VAL A 65 -7.57 8.45 3.11
C VAL A 65 -7.55 6.95 3.37
N TRP A 66 -7.38 6.61 4.65
CA TRP A 66 -7.56 5.26 5.16
C TRP A 66 -9.01 5.01 5.57
N ALA A 67 -9.50 3.81 5.31
CA ALA A 67 -10.79 3.32 5.77
C ALA A 67 -10.66 1.88 6.28
N LEU A 68 -11.61 1.45 7.12
CA LEU A 68 -11.77 0.05 7.46
C LEU A 68 -12.69 -0.62 6.45
N LEU A 69 -12.28 -1.77 5.93
CA LEU A 69 -13.11 -2.52 5.00
C LEU A 69 -14.14 -3.35 5.78
N GLN A 70 -15.41 -3.19 5.46
CA GLN A 70 -16.50 -3.95 6.05
C GLN A 70 -17.24 -4.72 4.95
N VAL A 71 -17.20 -6.05 5.04
CA VAL A 71 -17.96 -6.94 4.15
C VAL A 71 -19.25 -7.32 4.87
N TRP A 72 -20.39 -7.02 4.24
CA TRP A 72 -21.71 -7.41 4.72
C TRP A 72 -22.16 -8.71 4.05
N ASP A 73 -22.13 -8.73 2.71
CA ASP A 73 -22.43 -9.87 1.85
C ASP A 73 -21.45 -9.92 0.66
N ASP A 74 -21.60 -10.91 -0.22
CA ASP A 74 -20.73 -11.10 -1.39
C ASP A 74 -20.61 -9.84 -2.26
N ASP A 75 -21.70 -9.11 -2.48
CA ASP A 75 -21.72 -7.92 -3.34
C ASP A 75 -21.77 -6.60 -2.58
N ASN A 76 -21.88 -6.66 -1.24
CA ASN A 76 -22.04 -5.50 -0.36
C ASN A 76 -20.79 -5.32 0.48
N ILE A 77 -19.85 -4.52 -0.03
CA ILE A 77 -18.63 -4.14 0.68
C ILE A 77 -18.59 -2.62 0.81
N ASP A 78 -18.37 -2.15 2.03
CA ASP A 78 -18.26 -0.74 2.36
C ASP A 78 -16.86 -0.40 2.90
N ALA A 79 -16.41 0.80 2.58
CA ALA A 79 -15.33 1.47 3.27
C ALA A 79 -15.93 2.29 4.42
N VAL A 80 -15.49 2.00 5.64
CA VAL A 80 -15.95 2.65 6.87
C VAL A 80 -14.90 3.66 7.34
N PHE A 81 -15.31 4.91 7.45
CA PHE A 81 -14.49 6.03 7.88
C PHE A 81 -14.89 6.46 9.29
N SER A 82 -13.91 6.74 10.13
CA SER A 82 -14.14 7.38 11.42
C SER A 82 -14.43 8.87 11.21
N MET A 83 -15.52 9.36 11.78
CA MET A 83 -15.81 10.79 11.89
C MET A 83 -15.54 11.29 13.32
N PRO A 84 -15.39 12.61 13.52
CA PRO A 84 -15.33 13.16 14.87
C PRO A 84 -16.57 12.74 15.67
N ILE A 85 -16.35 12.34 16.93
CA ILE A 85 -17.40 12.07 17.93
C ILE A 85 -18.24 10.82 17.61
N GLY A 86 -17.67 9.62 17.81
CA GLY A 86 -18.42 8.35 17.90
C GLY A 86 -19.20 7.91 16.64
N CYS A 87 -19.18 8.71 15.58
CA CYS A 87 -19.89 8.46 14.33
C CYS A 87 -18.96 7.81 13.31
N PHE A 88 -19.53 6.96 12.46
CA PHE A 88 -18.85 6.39 11.31
C PHE A 88 -19.68 6.63 10.06
N HIS A 89 -18.98 6.84 8.94
CA HIS A 89 -19.60 6.91 7.62
C HIS A 89 -19.20 5.65 6.87
N ALA A 90 -20.17 4.94 6.29
CA ALA A 90 -19.92 3.79 5.42
C ALA A 90 -20.27 4.18 3.98
N LYS A 91 -19.37 3.89 3.04
CA LYS A 91 -19.55 4.16 1.62
C LYS A 91 -19.29 2.89 0.81
N PRO A 92 -20.18 2.53 -0.13
CA PRO A 92 -19.96 1.37 -0.99
C PRO A 92 -18.71 1.58 -1.86
N ILE A 93 -17.90 0.53 -1.97
CA ILE A 93 -16.62 0.59 -2.69
C ILE A 93 -16.74 0.26 -4.19
N ILE A 94 -17.97 0.02 -4.66
CA ILE A 94 -18.25 -0.42 -6.03
C ILE A 94 -17.75 0.65 -7.01
N GLY A 95 -16.77 0.26 -7.84
CA GLY A 95 -16.16 1.15 -8.83
C GLY A 95 -14.99 2.01 -8.32
N THR A 96 -14.68 1.97 -7.03
CA THR A 96 -13.57 2.73 -6.44
C THR A 96 -12.28 1.91 -6.44
N LYS A 97 -11.16 2.52 -6.84
CA LYS A 97 -9.84 1.88 -6.76
C LYS A 97 -9.33 1.88 -5.32
N ILE A 98 -9.31 0.70 -4.70
CA ILE A 98 -8.81 0.49 -3.34
C ILE A 98 -7.47 -0.22 -3.38
N TYR A 99 -6.55 0.23 -2.52
CA TYR A 99 -5.19 -0.30 -2.42
C TYR A 99 -4.92 -0.74 -0.99
N ARG A 100 -3.91 -1.59 -0.83
CA ARG A 100 -3.47 -2.00 0.51
C ARG A 100 -2.62 -0.89 1.17
N HIS A 101 -1.97 -0.05 0.35
CA HIS A 101 -1.03 1.00 0.80
C HIS A 101 -1.26 2.29 -0.01
N PRO A 102 -0.78 3.45 0.46
CA PRO A 102 -0.76 4.68 -0.32
C PRO A 102 0.02 4.50 -1.62
N LEU A 103 -0.44 5.15 -2.69
CA LEU A 103 0.32 5.22 -3.92
C LEU A 103 1.55 6.11 -3.70
N PRO A 104 2.71 5.77 -4.29
CA PRO A 104 3.88 6.65 -4.26
C PRO A 104 3.49 7.99 -4.89
N GLU A 105 3.95 9.09 -4.28
CA GLU A 105 3.78 10.41 -4.88
C GLU A 105 4.50 10.44 -6.22
N PRO A 106 3.90 11.02 -7.28
CA PRO A 106 4.58 11.17 -8.54
C PRO A 106 5.86 11.98 -8.32
N PRO A 107 6.96 11.68 -9.06
CA PRO A 107 8.18 12.47 -8.96
C PRO A 107 7.83 13.94 -9.25
N GLU A 108 8.29 14.85 -8.39
CA GLU A 108 8.20 16.29 -8.65
C GLU A 108 8.91 16.56 -9.98
N GLU A 109 8.18 17.08 -10.98
CA GLU A 109 8.78 17.55 -12.23
C GLU A 109 9.56 18.83 -11.92
N ASP A 110 10.89 18.76 -11.98
CA ASP A 110 11.81 19.91 -11.92
C ASP A 110 11.70 20.81 -13.17
#